data_AF-A0A8W8J6P4-F1
#
_entry.id   AF-A0A8W8J6P4-F1
#
_cell.length_a   1.000
_cell.length_b   1.000
_cell.length_c   1.000
_cell.angle_alpha   90.00
_cell.angle_beta   90.00
_cell.angle_gamma   90.00
#
_symmetry.space_group_name_H-M   'P 1'
#
loop_
_entity.id
_entity.type
_entity.pdbx_description
1 polymer ?
#
loop_
_entity_poly.entity_id
_entity_poly.type
_entity_poly.pdbx_seq_one_letter_code
_entity_poly.pdbx_strand_id
1 'polypeptide(L)'
;MPSSPNKSATTSKDFDTTLMICILRNLSFIPPPSSGWDTLPPEFENTLGANLTIIKVYRNKLCHASQPRINDKTFRKMKSSLIHAFSEISCGLTDSIVREIESFDFEGCDKENLLCKIQKEIRDIRDDMQFHYNWKVNTANVFGEWRAEVEHFYETQGFLGENNFS
;
A
#
# COMPACT_ATOMS: atom_id res chain seq x y z
N MET A 1 33.64 -3.38 -38.17
CA MET A 1 32.30 -2.90 -37.79
C MET A 1 32.39 -2.31 -36.39
N PRO A 2 32.08 -1.02 -36.17
CA PRO A 2 32.00 -0.50 -34.82
C PRO A 2 30.63 -0.87 -34.24
N SER A 3 30.64 -1.58 -33.13
CA SER A 3 29.47 -1.90 -32.32
C SER A 3 28.85 -0.62 -31.78
N SER A 4 27.58 -0.36 -32.16
CA SER A 4 26.78 0.73 -31.61
C SER A 4 26.69 0.61 -30.08
N PRO A 5 26.86 1.71 -29.33
CA PRO A 5 26.68 1.68 -27.89
C PRO A 5 25.21 1.40 -27.59
N ASN A 6 24.98 0.48 -26.64
CA ASN A 6 23.67 0.16 -26.09
C ASN A 6 22.88 1.46 -25.84
N LYS A 7 21.80 1.65 -26.59
CA LYS A 7 20.77 2.64 -26.23
C LYS A 7 20.15 2.15 -24.94
N SER A 8 20.62 2.67 -23.80
CA SER A 8 19.88 2.58 -22.55
C SER A 8 18.50 3.15 -22.81
N ALA A 9 17.47 2.32 -22.65
CA ALA A 9 16.09 2.75 -22.79
C ALA A 9 15.84 3.87 -21.78
N THR A 10 15.69 5.10 -22.27
CA THR A 10 15.28 6.24 -21.46
C THR A 10 13.86 5.98 -20.98
N THR A 11 13.68 5.90 -19.67
CA THR A 11 12.38 5.66 -19.03
C THR A 11 11.76 6.99 -18.61
N SER A 12 10.44 7.04 -18.38
CA SER A 12 9.77 8.26 -17.91
C SER A 12 10.28 8.74 -16.53
N LYS A 13 10.96 7.87 -15.76
CA LYS A 13 11.66 8.25 -14.52
C LYS A 13 12.87 9.16 -14.75
N ASP A 14 13.45 9.14 -15.93
CA ASP A 14 14.63 9.94 -16.28
C ASP A 14 14.25 11.35 -16.76
N PHE A 15 12.95 11.64 -16.86
CA PHE A 15 12.44 12.92 -17.34
C PHE A 15 12.06 13.83 -16.16
N ASP A 16 12.91 14.82 -15.88
CA ASP A 16 12.68 15.79 -14.81
C ASP A 16 11.52 16.75 -15.16
N THR A 17 10.44 16.72 -14.38
CA THR A 17 9.31 17.67 -14.49
C THR A 17 9.77 19.13 -14.38
N THR A 18 10.85 19.43 -13.64
CA THR A 18 11.47 20.77 -13.63
C THR A 18 11.95 21.15 -15.01
N LEU A 19 12.66 20.23 -15.66
CA LEU A 19 13.24 20.40 -16.98
C LEU A 19 12.13 20.55 -18.01
N MET A 20 11.04 19.77 -17.92
CA MET A 20 9.86 19.94 -18.79
C MET A 20 9.27 21.35 -18.69
N ILE A 21 9.01 21.84 -17.47
CA ILE A 21 8.42 23.17 -17.30
C ILE A 21 9.43 24.27 -17.69
N CYS A 22 10.73 24.08 -17.47
CA CYS A 22 11.77 24.98 -17.95
C CYS A 22 11.88 24.99 -19.48
N ILE A 23 11.75 23.85 -20.15
CA ILE A 23 11.72 23.73 -21.61
C ILE A 23 10.49 24.45 -22.15
N LEU A 24 9.29 24.19 -21.60
CA LEU A 24 8.06 24.89 -22.03
C LEU A 24 8.17 26.41 -21.83
N ARG A 25 8.81 26.88 -20.76
CA ARG A 25 9.07 28.31 -20.54
C ARG A 25 10.07 28.93 -21.52
N ASN A 26 11.11 28.18 -21.90
CA ASN A 26 12.23 28.72 -22.68
C ASN A 26 12.12 28.47 -24.20
N LEU A 27 11.35 27.46 -24.62
CA LEU A 27 11.19 27.07 -26.02
C LEU A 27 9.82 27.44 -26.60
N SER A 28 8.89 27.95 -25.78
CA SER A 28 7.57 28.38 -26.24
C SER A 28 7.37 29.88 -26.06
N PHE A 29 6.69 30.49 -27.04
CA PHE A 29 6.22 31.88 -27.07
C PHE A 29 5.12 32.18 -26.03
N ILE A 30 5.18 31.57 -24.85
CA ILE A 30 4.16 31.73 -23.81
C ILE A 30 4.50 32.99 -23.03
N PRO A 31 3.62 34.00 -23.03
CA PRO A 31 3.88 35.23 -22.30
C PRO A 31 3.94 34.94 -20.79
N PRO A 32 4.87 35.58 -20.06
CA PRO A 32 4.92 35.46 -18.61
C PRO A 32 3.61 35.99 -18.01
N PRO A 33 3.18 35.44 -16.86
CA PRO A 33 2.09 36.04 -16.13
C PRO A 33 2.49 37.40 -15.55
N SER A 34 1.50 38.19 -15.12
CA SER A 34 1.71 39.56 -14.61
C SER A 34 2.72 39.66 -13.46
N SER A 35 2.86 38.60 -12.66
CA SER A 35 3.77 38.50 -11.51
C SER A 35 5.11 37.81 -11.81
N GLY A 36 5.33 37.40 -13.07
CA GLY A 36 6.50 36.63 -13.48
C GLY A 36 6.45 35.16 -13.08
N TRP A 37 7.49 34.40 -13.42
CA TRP A 37 7.50 32.94 -13.34
C TRP A 37 7.79 32.35 -11.94
N ASP A 38 8.24 33.18 -11.00
CA ASP A 38 8.72 32.73 -9.67
C ASP A 38 7.75 33.04 -8.53
N THR A 39 6.66 33.74 -8.84
CA THR A 39 5.65 34.16 -7.87
C THR A 39 4.29 33.60 -8.28
N LEU A 40 3.41 33.30 -7.31
CA LEU A 40 2.05 32.90 -7.64
C LEU A 40 1.32 34.05 -8.36
N PRO A 41 0.67 33.79 -9.49
CA PRO A 41 -0.11 34.78 -10.20
C PRO A 41 -1.36 35.20 -9.41
N PRO A 42 -1.95 36.36 -9.75
CA PRO A 42 -3.26 36.75 -9.24
C PRO A 42 -4.31 35.66 -9.52
N GLU A 43 -5.26 35.48 -8.60
CA GLU A 43 -6.24 34.39 -8.64
C GLU A 43 -7.19 34.45 -9.85
N PHE A 44 -7.36 35.63 -10.45
CA PHE A 44 -8.17 35.84 -11.65
C PHE A 44 -7.40 35.66 -12.97
N GLU A 45 -6.07 35.48 -12.91
CA GLU A 45 -5.25 35.35 -14.11
C GLU A 45 -5.23 33.89 -14.58
N ASN A 46 -6.01 33.59 -15.62
CA ASN A 46 -6.16 32.24 -16.16
C ASN A 46 -5.39 32.02 -17.48
N THR A 47 -4.24 32.66 -17.62
CA THR A 47 -3.40 32.48 -18.82
C THR A 47 -2.63 31.16 -18.75
N LEU A 48 -2.20 30.64 -19.90
CA LEU A 48 -1.33 29.46 -19.94
C LEU A 48 -0.04 29.67 -19.10
N GLY A 49 0.52 30.88 -19.13
CA GLY A 49 1.68 31.26 -18.31
C GLY A 49 1.39 31.24 -16.81
N ALA A 50 0.21 31.71 -16.39
CA ALA A 50 -0.23 31.67 -15.00
C ALA A 50 -0.41 30.22 -14.51
N ASN A 51 -1.10 29.37 -15.28
CA ASN A 51 -1.33 27.97 -14.93
C ASN A 51 -0.02 27.17 -14.85
N LEU A 52 0.94 27.40 -15.76
CA LEU A 52 2.28 26.80 -15.68
C LEU A 52 3.08 27.29 -14.47
N THR A 53 2.91 28.55 -14.07
CA THR A 53 3.58 29.13 -12.89
C THR A 53 3.05 28.51 -11.59
N ILE A 54 1.74 28.30 -11.48
CA ILE A 54 1.11 27.62 -10.35
C ILE A 54 1.72 26.21 -10.17
N ILE A 55 1.79 25.42 -11.25
CA ILE A 55 2.36 24.07 -11.23
C ILE A 55 3.82 24.10 -10.77
N LYS A 56 4.62 24.99 -11.35
CA LYS A 56 6.04 25.15 -10.98
C LYS A 56 6.20 25.47 -9.49
N VAL A 57 5.55 26.53 -9.01
CA VAL A 57 5.75 27.05 -7.65
C VAL A 57 5.35 26.01 -6.61
N TYR A 58 4.20 25.36 -6.79
CA TYR A 58 3.76 24.35 -5.83
C TYR A 58 4.58 23.07 -5.89
N ARG A 59 4.96 22.59 -7.07
CA ARG A 59 5.86 21.43 -7.19
C ARG A 59 7.21 21.72 -6.53
N ASN A 60 7.81 22.88 -6.78
CA ASN A 60 9.07 23.28 -6.15
C ASN A 60 8.93 23.34 -4.62
N LYS A 61 7.81 23.89 -4.12
CA LYS A 61 7.52 23.94 -2.69
C LYS A 61 7.36 22.56 -2.06
N LEU A 62 6.79 21.58 -2.77
CA LEU A 62 6.64 20.21 -2.29
C LEU A 62 7.95 19.41 -2.34
N CYS A 63 8.76 19.56 -3.40
CA CYS A 63 10.00 18.80 -3.59
C CYS A 63 11.17 19.30 -2.74
N HIS A 64 11.22 20.60 -2.42
CA HIS A 64 12.36 21.21 -1.73
C HIS A 64 12.07 21.61 -0.28
N ALA A 65 10.87 21.32 0.24
CA ALA A 65 10.59 21.50 1.65
C ALA A 65 11.34 20.46 2.48
N SER A 66 12.23 20.92 3.36
CA SER A 66 13.03 20.05 4.24
C SER A 66 12.19 19.22 5.22
N GLN A 67 11.01 19.73 5.61
CA GLN A 67 10.01 19.08 6.46
C GLN A 67 8.62 19.65 6.07
N PRO A 68 7.91 19.11 5.07
CA PRO A 68 6.65 19.70 4.60
C PRO A 68 5.50 19.34 5.55
N ARG A 69 5.48 19.93 6.75
CA ARG A 69 4.27 19.92 7.58
C ARG A 69 3.31 20.97 7.01
N ILE A 70 2.56 20.58 5.99
CA ILE A 70 1.56 21.42 5.34
C ILE A 70 0.23 21.26 6.09
N ASN A 71 -0.35 22.37 6.54
CA ASN A 71 -1.67 22.33 7.17
C ASN A 71 -2.79 22.10 6.13
N ASP A 72 -3.91 21.53 6.58
CA ASP A 72 -5.03 21.15 5.70
C ASP A 72 -5.60 22.31 4.88
N LYS A 73 -5.59 23.54 5.41
CA LYS A 73 -6.04 24.72 4.69
C LYS A 73 -5.13 25.01 3.49
N THR A 74 -3.82 24.97 3.72
CA THR A 74 -2.81 25.20 2.68
C THR A 74 -2.84 24.08 1.66
N PHE A 75 -2.95 22.83 2.11
CA PHE A 75 -3.08 21.67 1.24
C PHE A 75 -4.31 21.77 0.35
N ARG A 76 -5.50 22.06 0.90
CA ARG A 76 -6.73 22.24 0.12
C ARG A 76 -6.61 23.34 -0.92
N LYS A 77 -6.01 24.49 -0.55
CA LYS A 77 -5.76 25.58 -1.50
C LYS A 77 -4.83 25.15 -2.63
N MET A 78 -3.70 24.53 -2.29
CA MET A 78 -2.73 24.01 -3.28
C MET A 78 -3.38 23.01 -4.22
N LYS A 79 -4.12 22.04 -3.67
CA LYS A 79 -4.86 21.02 -4.44
C LYS A 79 -5.83 21.66 -5.43
N SER A 80 -6.68 22.59 -4.95
CA SER A 80 -7.67 23.25 -5.80
C SER A 80 -7.02 24.05 -6.93
N SER A 81 -5.98 24.85 -6.64
CA SER A 81 -5.26 25.60 -7.67
C SER A 81 -4.56 24.70 -8.69
N LEU A 82 -4.01 23.55 -8.27
CA LEU A 82 -3.38 22.59 -9.17
C LEU A 82 -4.41 21.91 -10.08
N ILE A 83 -5.53 21.44 -9.52
CA ILE A 83 -6.62 20.83 -10.29
C ILE A 83 -7.13 21.80 -11.36
N HIS A 84 -7.39 23.05 -10.97
CA HIS A 84 -7.81 24.10 -11.90
C HIS A 84 -6.77 24.31 -13.02
N ALA A 85 -5.50 24.51 -12.67
CA ALA A 85 -4.45 24.72 -13.67
C ALA A 85 -4.30 23.55 -14.65
N PHE A 86 -4.41 22.31 -14.17
CA PHE A 86 -4.37 21.13 -15.05
C PHE A 86 -5.61 21.01 -15.94
N SER A 87 -6.79 21.31 -15.40
CA SER A 87 -8.04 21.32 -16.16
C SER A 87 -7.96 22.34 -17.31
N GLU A 88 -7.50 23.56 -17.02
CA GLU A 88 -7.36 24.63 -18.01
C GLU A 88 -6.35 24.29 -19.11
N ILE A 89 -5.19 23.74 -18.74
CA ILE A 89 -4.16 23.34 -19.73
C ILE A 89 -4.64 22.16 -20.59
N SER A 90 -5.39 21.23 -20.01
CA SER A 90 -5.86 20.02 -20.70
C SER A 90 -7.24 20.17 -21.34
N CYS A 91 -7.86 21.35 -21.24
CA CYS A 91 -9.25 21.59 -21.64
C CYS A 91 -10.24 20.57 -21.03
N GLY A 92 -10.07 20.25 -19.74
CA GLY A 92 -10.95 19.35 -18.98
C GLY A 92 -10.65 17.86 -19.12
N LEU A 93 -9.68 17.46 -19.95
CA LEU A 93 -9.32 16.04 -20.11
C LEU A 93 -8.82 15.40 -18.81
N THR A 94 -8.24 16.18 -17.90
CA THR A 94 -7.77 15.68 -16.59
C THR A 94 -8.88 15.51 -15.56
N ASP A 95 -10.07 16.07 -15.78
CA ASP A 95 -11.12 16.12 -14.76
C ASP A 95 -11.67 14.73 -14.42
N SER A 96 -11.71 13.82 -15.41
CA SER A 96 -12.11 12.43 -15.20
C SER A 96 -11.14 11.70 -14.28
N ILE A 97 -9.83 11.88 -14.49
CA ILE A 97 -8.76 11.29 -13.67
C ILE A 97 -8.81 11.86 -12.26
N VAL A 98 -9.00 13.18 -12.12
CA VAL A 98 -9.14 13.82 -10.81
C VAL A 98 -10.35 13.25 -10.06
N ARG A 99 -11.50 13.14 -10.74
CA ARG A 99 -12.73 12.58 -10.13
C ARG A 99 -12.54 11.12 -9.72
N GLU A 100 -11.85 10.31 -10.53
CA GLU A 100 -11.51 8.92 -10.19
C GLU A 100 -10.65 8.86 -8.92
N ILE A 101 -9.58 9.66 -8.86
CA ILE A 101 -8.69 9.73 -7.68
C ILE A 101 -9.45 10.22 -6.44
N GLU A 102 -10.32 11.22 -6.58
CA GLU A 102 -11.13 11.73 -5.46
C GLU A 102 -12.23 10.77 -5.01
N SER A 103 -12.76 9.95 -5.93
CA SER A 103 -13.71 8.90 -5.61
C SER A 103 -13.06 7.70 -4.91
N PHE A 104 -11.73 7.63 -4.94
CA PHE A 104 -11.00 6.57 -4.26
C PHE A 104 -11.08 6.80 -2.75
N ASP A 105 -11.92 6.00 -2.10
CA ASP A 105 -12.07 6.01 -0.66
C ASP A 105 -10.87 5.31 0.01
N PHE A 106 -9.84 6.10 0.32
CA PHE A 106 -8.69 5.63 1.08
C PHE A 106 -9.05 5.29 2.55
N GLU A 107 -10.17 5.78 3.08
CA GLU A 107 -10.65 5.53 4.44
C GLU A 107 -11.69 4.39 4.53
N GLY A 108 -12.36 4.07 3.43
CA GLY A 108 -13.42 3.05 3.33
C GLY A 108 -12.95 1.61 3.39
N CYS A 109 -11.64 1.37 3.52
CA CYS A 109 -11.19 0.12 4.10
C CYS A 109 -11.53 0.19 5.60
N ASP A 110 -12.73 -0.27 5.96
CA ASP A 110 -13.22 -0.38 7.33
C ASP A 110 -12.20 -1.19 8.15
N LYS A 111 -11.25 -0.46 8.75
CA LYS A 111 -10.08 -1.04 9.41
C LYS A 111 -10.54 -1.86 10.59
N GLU A 112 -11.58 -1.41 11.27
CA GLU A 112 -12.25 -2.07 12.38
C GLU A 112 -12.87 -3.41 11.94
N ASN A 113 -13.51 -3.48 10.79
CA ASN A 113 -14.05 -4.73 10.23
C ASN A 113 -12.96 -5.69 9.80
N LEU A 114 -11.91 -5.21 9.13
CA LEU A 114 -10.76 -6.03 8.77
C LEU A 114 -10.06 -6.58 10.02
N LEU A 115 -9.88 -5.74 11.04
CA LEU A 115 -9.33 -6.11 12.34
C LEU A 115 -10.21 -7.17 13.03
N CYS A 116 -11.54 -6.99 13.02
CA CYS A 116 -12.49 -7.95 13.57
C CYS A 116 -12.43 -9.32 12.87
N LYS A 117 -12.31 -9.33 11.53
CA LYS A 117 -12.17 -10.56 10.74
C LYS A 117 -10.88 -11.29 11.08
N ILE A 118 -9.75 -10.59 11.08
CA ILE A 118 -8.44 -11.14 11.43
C ILE A 118 -8.45 -11.70 12.86
N GLN A 119 -9.04 -10.96 13.81
CA GLN A 119 -9.16 -11.43 15.19
C GLN A 119 -10.06 -12.66 15.34
N LYS A 120 -11.10 -12.77 14.52
CA LYS A 120 -11.97 -13.95 14.51
C LYS A 120 -11.21 -15.18 14.00
N GLU A 121 -10.52 -15.06 12.86
CA GLU A 121 -9.74 -16.17 12.30
C GLU A 121 -8.63 -16.63 13.26
N ILE A 122 -7.97 -15.70 13.96
CA ILE A 122 -6.97 -16.05 14.98
C ILE A 122 -7.59 -16.83 16.15
N ARG A 123 -8.83 -16.51 16.55
CA ARG A 123 -9.54 -17.27 17.60
C ARG A 123 -9.90 -18.67 17.11
N ASP A 124 -10.47 -18.78 15.92
CA ASP A 124 -10.88 -20.07 15.35
C ASP A 124 -9.67 -21.02 15.21
N ILE A 125 -8.53 -20.53 14.69
CA ILE A 125 -7.28 -21.31 14.58
C ILE A 125 -6.77 -21.75 15.96
N ARG A 126 -6.90 -20.90 16.99
CA ARG A 126 -6.45 -21.22 18.34
C ARG A 126 -7.29 -22.35 18.95
N ASP A 127 -8.60 -22.28 18.78
CA ASP A 127 -9.51 -23.29 19.30
C ASP A 127 -9.28 -24.64 18.62
N ASP A 128 -9.05 -24.64 17.30
CA ASP A 128 -8.67 -25.84 16.54
C ASP A 128 -7.34 -26.45 17.03
N MET A 129 -6.31 -25.62 17.27
CA MET A 129 -5.05 -26.09 17.85
C MET A 129 -5.24 -26.72 19.23
N GLN A 130 -6.06 -26.10 20.08
CA GLN A 130 -6.35 -26.62 21.41
C GLN A 130 -7.12 -27.95 21.34
N PHE A 131 -8.08 -28.07 20.44
CA PHE A 131 -8.78 -29.31 20.17
C PHE A 131 -7.82 -30.43 19.75
N HIS A 132 -6.94 -30.17 18.79
CA HIS A 132 -5.93 -31.14 18.34
C HIS A 132 -4.95 -31.53 19.45
N TYR A 133 -4.52 -30.59 20.28
CA TYR A 133 -3.67 -30.87 21.43
C TYR A 133 -4.37 -31.80 22.43
N ASN A 134 -5.61 -31.47 22.81
CA ASN A 134 -6.41 -32.27 23.74
C ASN A 134 -6.66 -33.67 23.21
N TRP A 135 -6.97 -33.79 21.91
CA TRP A 135 -7.13 -35.07 21.24
C TRP A 135 -5.86 -35.93 21.38
N LYS A 136 -4.69 -35.36 21.05
CA LYS A 136 -3.41 -36.08 21.13
C LYS A 136 -3.10 -36.57 22.54
N VAL A 137 -3.32 -35.74 23.55
CA VAL A 137 -3.11 -36.10 24.96
C VAL A 137 -4.05 -37.23 25.39
N ASN A 138 -5.35 -37.10 25.07
CA ASN A 138 -6.34 -38.10 25.45
C ASN A 138 -6.05 -39.46 24.80
N THR A 139 -5.73 -39.46 23.51
CA THR A 139 -5.35 -40.69 22.80
C THR A 139 -4.11 -41.33 23.41
N ALA A 140 -3.08 -40.55 23.76
CA ALA A 140 -1.88 -41.08 24.41
C ALA A 140 -2.19 -41.71 25.78
N ASN A 141 -3.08 -41.09 26.57
CA ASN A 141 -3.51 -41.62 27.85
C ASN A 141 -4.25 -42.96 27.70
N VAL A 142 -5.24 -43.04 26.80
CA VAL A 142 -6.00 -44.28 26.54
C VAL A 142 -5.06 -45.41 26.09
N PHE A 143 -4.11 -45.12 25.21
CA PHE A 143 -3.11 -46.13 24.81
C PHE A 143 -2.19 -46.55 25.97
N GLY A 144 -1.88 -45.64 26.89
CA GLY A 144 -1.13 -45.95 28.11
C GLY A 144 -1.89 -46.88 29.05
N GLU A 145 -3.18 -46.60 29.27
CA GLU A 145 -4.07 -47.43 30.09
C GLU A 145 -4.21 -48.84 29.50
N TRP A 146 -4.51 -48.95 28.20
CA TRP A 146 -4.64 -50.24 27.53
C TRP A 146 -3.34 -51.04 27.57
N ARG A 147 -2.19 -50.39 27.41
CA ARG A 147 -0.89 -51.05 27.52
C ARG A 147 -0.70 -51.65 28.92
N ALA A 148 -0.98 -50.87 29.97
CA ALA A 148 -0.83 -51.32 31.35
C ALA A 148 -1.76 -52.50 31.66
N GLU A 149 -3.00 -52.47 31.17
CA GLU A 149 -3.94 -53.59 31.31
C GLU A 149 -3.44 -54.87 30.63
N VAL A 150 -2.92 -54.75 29.41
CA VAL A 150 -2.37 -55.90 28.67
C VAL A 150 -1.13 -56.47 29.36
N GLU A 151 -0.20 -55.61 29.80
CA GLU A 151 0.99 -56.04 30.56
C GLU A 151 0.58 -56.78 31.85
N HIS A 152 -0.37 -56.23 32.61
CA HIS A 152 -0.88 -56.86 33.83
C HIS A 152 -1.53 -58.23 33.57
N PHE A 153 -2.28 -58.37 32.48
CA PHE A 153 -2.89 -59.65 32.09
C PHE A 153 -1.84 -60.73 31.82
N TYR A 154 -0.77 -60.40 31.09
CA TYR A 154 0.32 -61.36 30.81
C TYR A 154 1.12 -61.74 32.05
N GLU A 155 1.40 -60.78 32.94
CA GLU A 155 2.11 -61.05 34.19
C GLU A 155 1.33 -61.97 35.13
N THR A 156 -0.01 -61.86 35.14
CA THR A 156 -0.87 -62.60 36.08
C THR A 156 -1.40 -63.92 35.52
N GLN A 157 -1.67 -64.00 34.21
CA GLN A 157 -2.32 -65.16 33.58
C GLN A 157 -1.43 -65.90 32.56
N GLY A 158 -0.28 -65.34 32.16
CA GLY A 158 0.62 -65.91 31.15
C GLY A 158 1.44 -67.13 31.57
N PHE A 159 1.38 -67.54 32.85
CA PHE A 159 2.13 -68.68 33.41
C PHE A 159 1.27 -69.91 33.73
N LEU A 160 0.13 -70.11 33.06
CA LEU A 160 -0.66 -71.36 33.18
C LEU A 160 -0.37 -72.31 32.03
N GLY A 161 0.89 -72.75 31.94
CA GLY A 161 1.39 -73.52 30.81
C GLY A 161 2.44 -74.58 31.09
N GLU A 162 2.75 -74.95 32.33
CA GLU A 162 3.50 -76.19 32.61
C GLU A 162 3.01 -76.85 33.90
N ASN A 163 2.80 -78.17 33.82
CA ASN A 163 2.45 -79.14 34.87
C ASN A 163 0.94 -79.41 35.09
N ASN A 164 0.45 -80.44 34.39
CA ASN A 164 0.26 -81.76 35.02
C ASN A 164 -0.04 -82.82 33.95
N PHE A 165 1.03 -83.41 33.41
CA PHE A 165 1.00 -84.79 32.91
C PHE A 165 1.30 -85.73 34.08
N SER A 166 0.32 -86.54 34.48
CA SER A 166 0.46 -87.93 34.95
C SER A 166 -0.91 -88.55 35.04
#